data_AF-A0A7S7UPN1-F1
#
_entry.id   AF-A0A7S7UPN1-F1
#
_cell.length_a   1.000
_cell.length_b   1.000
_cell.length_c   1.000
_cell.angle_alpha   90.00
_cell.angle_beta   90.00
_cell.angle_gamma   90.00
#
_symmetry.space_group_name_H-M   'P 1'
#
loop_
_entity.id
_entity.type
_entity.pdbx_description
1 polymer ?
#
loop_
_entity_poly.entity_id
_entity_poly.type
_entity_poly.pdbx_seq_one_letter_code
_entity_poly.pdbx_strand_id
1 'polypeptide(L)'
;MRSAKLSGAALLGLMLPLATSALARDDGRYVNSPLKPWFESLHSEYGQCCSDADGYVVADVDWESDKGHYRVHLDEEWVVVPDGAVITEPNKIGRTMVWKHYIDGHPRVRCFMPGSMT
;
A
#
# COMPACT_ATOMS: atom_id res chain seq x y z
N MET A 1 -30.89 60.58 17.94
CA MET A 1 -30.47 60.07 19.27
C MET A 1 -29.98 58.65 19.12
N ARG A 2 -28.94 58.30 19.88
CA ARG A 2 -28.11 57.09 19.79
C ARG A 2 -28.79 55.84 20.37
N SER A 3 -28.22 54.69 19.98
CA SER A 3 -28.16 53.40 20.69
C SER A 3 -29.30 52.41 20.40
N ALA A 4 -29.08 51.10 20.23
CA ALA A 4 -27.93 50.28 20.66
C ALA A 4 -27.56 49.22 19.61
N LYS A 5 -26.26 48.98 19.47
CA LYS A 5 -25.71 47.89 18.65
C LYS A 5 -26.00 46.55 19.35
N LEU A 6 -26.52 45.57 18.61
CA LEU A 6 -26.52 44.18 19.05
C LEU A 6 -25.06 43.76 19.27
N SER A 7 -24.69 43.54 20.54
CA SER A 7 -23.42 42.90 20.88
C SER A 7 -23.68 41.39 20.97
N GLY A 8 -23.69 40.73 19.81
CA GLY A 8 -23.63 39.27 19.76
C GLY A 8 -22.22 38.84 20.15
N ALA A 9 -22.03 38.40 21.39
CA ALA A 9 -20.80 37.73 21.79
C ALA A 9 -20.75 36.37 21.09
N ALA A 10 -20.09 36.31 19.93
CA ALA A 10 -19.76 35.06 19.28
C ALA A 10 -18.74 34.32 20.15
N LEU A 11 -19.21 33.34 20.93
CA LEU A 11 -18.36 32.34 21.56
C LEU A 11 -17.75 31.49 20.42
N LEU A 12 -16.59 31.91 19.90
CA LEU A 12 -15.72 31.01 19.16
C LEU A 12 -15.18 29.99 20.15
N GLY A 13 -15.91 28.88 20.31
CA GLY A 13 -15.41 27.71 21.00
C GLY A 13 -14.14 27.21 20.30
N LEU A 14 -13.02 27.29 21.03
CA LEU A 14 -11.73 26.77 20.59
C LEU A 14 -11.84 25.24 20.52
N MET A 15 -12.16 24.71 19.35
CA MET A 15 -12.12 23.27 19.07
C MET A 15 -10.65 22.83 19.08
N LEU A 16 -10.11 22.45 20.24
CA LEU A 16 -8.82 21.76 20.30
C LEU A 16 -8.97 20.40 19.61
N PRO A 17 -8.20 20.09 18.56
CA PRO A 17 -8.16 18.74 18.04
C PRO A 17 -7.47 17.85 19.10
N LEU A 18 -8.22 16.92 19.69
CA LEU A 18 -7.61 15.83 20.45
C LEU A 18 -6.83 14.96 19.45
N ALA A 19 -5.52 15.16 19.35
CA ALA A 19 -4.64 14.28 18.63
C ALA A 19 -4.55 12.94 19.39
N THR A 20 -5.47 12.02 19.11
CA THR A 20 -5.38 10.65 19.59
C THR A 20 -4.28 9.95 18.80
N SER A 21 -3.23 9.52 19.49
CA SER A 21 -2.20 8.66 18.92
C SER A 21 -2.86 7.41 18.33
N ALA A 22 -2.75 7.21 17.02
CA ALA A 22 -3.14 5.95 16.41
C ALA A 22 -2.08 4.91 16.76
N LEU A 23 -2.45 3.91 17.57
CA LEU A 23 -1.63 2.71 17.73
C LEU A 23 -1.85 1.83 16.51
N ALA A 24 -0.79 1.61 15.73
CA ALA A 24 -0.80 0.55 14.74
C ALA A 24 -1.03 -0.78 15.45
N ARG A 25 -2.06 -1.52 15.04
CA ARG A 25 -2.38 -2.83 15.62
C ARG A 25 -1.65 -3.90 14.83
N ASP A 26 -0.52 -4.36 15.36
CA ASP A 26 0.16 -5.58 14.93
C ASP A 26 -0.06 -6.65 16.00
N ASP A 27 -0.67 -7.78 15.62
CA ASP A 27 -0.90 -8.91 16.52
C ASP A 27 0.34 -9.83 16.64
N GLY A 28 1.45 -9.48 15.97
CA GLY A 28 2.72 -10.18 16.05
C GLY A 28 2.68 -11.58 15.45
N ARG A 29 1.61 -11.94 14.72
CA ARG A 29 1.36 -13.29 14.21
C ARG A 29 2.49 -13.87 13.36
N TYR A 30 3.31 -13.00 12.76
CA TYR A 30 4.44 -13.38 11.89
C TYR A 30 5.82 -13.11 12.50
N VAL A 31 5.93 -12.70 13.77
CA VAL A 31 7.21 -12.31 14.41
C VAL A 31 8.27 -13.42 14.35
N ASN A 32 7.84 -14.69 14.44
CA ASN A 32 8.70 -15.88 14.39
C ASN A 32 8.63 -16.62 13.05
N SER A 33 8.06 -16.02 12.01
CA SER A 33 8.00 -16.65 10.69
C SER A 33 9.41 -16.80 10.11
N PRO A 34 9.82 -17.99 9.63
CA PRO A 34 11.14 -18.17 9.02
C PRO A 34 11.31 -17.36 7.73
N LEU A 35 10.21 -16.95 7.09
CA LEU A 35 10.23 -16.11 5.89
C LEU A 35 10.26 -14.62 6.19
N LYS A 36 10.08 -14.20 7.46
CA LYS A 36 10.03 -12.77 7.83
C LYS A 36 11.27 -11.99 7.37
N PRO A 37 12.53 -12.44 7.62
CA PRO A 37 13.70 -11.70 7.16
C PRO A 37 13.79 -11.59 5.64
N TRP A 38 13.28 -12.58 4.92
CA TRP A 38 13.23 -12.54 3.47
C TRP A 38 12.22 -11.49 2.98
N PHE A 39 10.98 -11.49 3.51
CA PHE A 39 10.00 -10.44 3.18
C PHE A 39 10.52 -9.03 3.50
N GLU A 40 11.19 -8.85 4.64
CA GLU A 40 11.77 -7.55 5.03
C GLU A 40 12.96 -7.11 4.16
N SER A 41 13.61 -8.05 3.46
CA SER A 41 14.69 -7.75 2.52
C SER A 41 14.19 -7.34 1.13
N LEU A 42 12.92 -7.61 0.80
CA LEU A 42 12.38 -7.34 -0.53
C LEU A 42 12.33 -5.84 -0.81
N HIS A 43 12.87 -5.46 -1.97
CA HIS A 43 12.89 -4.10 -2.47
C HIS A 43 12.77 -4.10 -3.99
N SER A 44 12.28 -2.97 -4.51
CA SER A 44 12.28 -2.64 -5.93
C SER A 44 13.09 -1.36 -6.14
N GLU A 45 13.13 -0.82 -7.36
CA GLU A 45 13.74 0.49 -7.61
C GLU A 45 13.02 1.62 -6.86
N TYR A 46 11.80 1.37 -6.38
CA TYR A 46 11.01 2.31 -5.59
C TYR A 46 11.26 2.20 -4.07
N GLY A 47 12.13 1.29 -3.63
CA GLY A 47 12.50 1.09 -2.22
C GLY A 47 11.97 -0.21 -1.62
N GLN A 48 11.93 -0.30 -0.29
CA GLN A 48 11.40 -1.48 0.42
C GLN A 48 9.93 -1.72 0.10
N CYS A 49 9.55 -2.98 -0.11
CA CYS A 49 8.19 -3.32 -0.50
C CYS A 49 7.19 -3.12 0.64
N CYS A 50 7.59 -3.47 1.87
CA CYS A 50 6.76 -3.38 3.07
C CYS A 50 6.83 -2.02 3.78
N SER A 51 7.46 -0.99 3.21
CA SER A 51 7.56 0.33 3.88
C SER A 51 6.23 1.08 3.91
N ASP A 52 5.47 0.99 2.82
CA ASP A 52 4.29 1.83 2.57
C ASP A 52 3.07 1.02 2.11
N ALA A 53 3.22 -0.30 1.95
CA ALA A 53 2.21 -1.17 1.37
C ALA A 53 2.27 -2.58 1.96
N ASP A 54 1.10 -3.19 2.12
CA ASP A 54 0.98 -4.62 2.38
C ASP A 54 1.12 -5.42 1.09
N GLY A 55 1.65 -6.63 1.21
CA GLY A 55 1.76 -7.58 0.10
C GLY A 55 0.52 -8.45 -0.02
N TYR A 56 0.02 -8.63 -1.25
CA TYR A 56 -1.14 -9.46 -1.55
C TYR A 56 -0.76 -10.57 -2.52
N VAL A 57 -1.30 -11.77 -2.32
CA VAL A 57 -1.20 -12.86 -3.30
C VAL A 57 -2.23 -12.63 -4.40
N VAL A 58 -1.79 -12.75 -5.65
CA VAL A 58 -2.62 -12.59 -6.85
C VAL A 58 -2.91 -13.98 -7.45
N ALA A 59 -4.13 -14.22 -7.91
CA ALA A 59 -4.46 -15.45 -8.63
C ALA A 59 -3.91 -15.41 -10.07
N ASP A 60 -3.66 -16.57 -10.67
CA ASP A 60 -3.00 -16.63 -11.99
C ASP A 60 -3.78 -15.94 -13.11
N VAL A 61 -5.10 -15.83 -12.98
CA VAL A 61 -5.98 -15.11 -13.93
C VAL A 61 -5.99 -13.59 -13.72
N ASP A 62 -5.52 -13.12 -12.57
CA ASP A 62 -5.51 -11.71 -12.19
C ASP A 62 -4.17 -11.03 -12.50
N TRP A 63 -3.31 -11.67 -13.31
CA TRP A 63 -2.13 -11.05 -13.87
C TRP A 63 -1.76 -11.68 -15.21
N GLU A 64 -1.01 -10.94 -16.02
CA GLU A 64 -0.54 -11.40 -17.32
C GLU A 64 0.91 -11.00 -17.52
N SER A 65 1.61 -11.73 -18.40
CA SER A 65 2.94 -11.35 -18.86
C SER A 65 3.02 -11.34 -20.39
N ASP A 66 3.75 -10.36 -20.93
CA ASP A 66 4.18 -10.32 -22.33
C ASP A 66 5.64 -9.89 -22.37
N LYS A 67 6.50 -10.74 -22.91
CA LYS A 67 7.94 -10.47 -23.11
C LYS A 67 8.68 -9.95 -21.86
N GLY A 68 8.29 -10.41 -20.68
CA GLY A 68 8.92 -10.00 -19.41
C GLY A 68 8.32 -8.74 -18.78
N HIS A 69 7.32 -8.12 -19.41
CA HIS A 69 6.50 -7.07 -18.81
C HIS A 69 5.23 -7.68 -18.24
N TYR A 70 4.67 -7.03 -17.21
CA TYR A 70 3.53 -7.55 -16.47
C TYR A 70 2.40 -6.53 -16.38
N ARG A 71 1.18 -7.05 -16.29
CA ARG A 71 0.02 -6.28 -15.80
C ARG A 71 -0.73 -7.12 -14.78
N VAL A 72 -1.36 -6.45 -13.82
CA VAL A 72 -2.08 -7.08 -12.71
C VAL A 72 -3.45 -6.44 -12.59
N HIS A 73 -4.48 -7.24 -12.36
CA HIS A 73 -5.84 -6.78 -12.13
C HIS A 73 -6.02 -6.49 -10.63
N LEU A 74 -6.22 -5.23 -10.29
CA LEU A 74 -6.33 -4.71 -8.93
C LEU A 74 -7.56 -3.84 -8.83
N ASP A 75 -8.46 -4.14 -7.89
CA ASP A 75 -9.64 -3.32 -7.60
C ASP A 75 -10.45 -2.97 -8.87
N GLU A 76 -10.69 -3.98 -9.73
CA GLU A 76 -11.43 -3.84 -11.01
C GLU A 76 -10.68 -3.03 -12.09
N GLU A 77 -9.40 -2.72 -11.88
CA GLU A 77 -8.53 -2.01 -12.82
C GLU A 77 -7.35 -2.90 -13.27
N TRP A 78 -7.07 -2.94 -14.57
CA TRP A 78 -5.83 -3.51 -15.08
C TRP A 78 -4.69 -2.48 -14.95
N VAL A 79 -3.72 -2.79 -14.09
CA VAL A 79 -2.57 -1.93 -13.81
C VAL A 79 -1.32 -2.50 -14.46
N VAL A 80 -0.65 -1.71 -15.30
CA VAL A 80 0.66 -2.06 -15.83
C VAL A 80 1.68 -2.01 -14.70
N VAL A 81 2.47 -3.08 -14.56
CA VAL A 81 3.57 -3.15 -13.61
C VAL A 81 4.77 -2.43 -14.23
N PRO A 82 5.26 -1.34 -13.62
CA PRO A 82 6.51 -0.72 -14.09
C PRO A 82 7.67 -1.71 -13.96
N ASP A 83 8.61 -1.69 -14.91
CA ASP A 83 9.77 -2.60 -14.88
C ASP A 83 10.58 -2.46 -13.57
N GLY A 84 10.75 -1.21 -13.10
CA GLY A 84 11.43 -0.92 -11.83
C GLY A 84 10.69 -1.42 -10.58
N ALA A 85 9.43 -1.84 -10.70
CA ALA A 85 8.66 -2.46 -9.61
C ALA A 85 8.92 -3.97 -9.50
N VAL A 86 9.49 -4.60 -10.53
CA VAL A 86 9.66 -6.05 -10.57
C VAL A 86 10.79 -6.46 -9.64
N ILE A 87 10.47 -7.34 -8.68
CA ILE A 87 11.44 -7.92 -7.77
C ILE A 87 12.23 -8.99 -8.52
N THR A 88 13.56 -8.89 -8.46
CA THR A 88 14.50 -9.83 -9.11
C THR A 88 14.99 -10.94 -8.19
N GLU A 89 14.72 -10.82 -6.88
CA GLU A 89 15.03 -11.86 -5.90
C GLU A 89 14.24 -13.16 -6.14
N PRO A 90 14.82 -14.33 -5.82
CA PRO A 90 14.11 -15.60 -5.96
C PRO A 90 12.80 -15.63 -5.17
N ASN A 91 11.70 -16.00 -5.85
CA ASN A 91 10.39 -16.14 -5.24
C ASN A 91 10.33 -17.40 -4.36
N LYS A 92 10.47 -17.23 -3.03
CA LYS A 92 10.46 -18.34 -2.06
C LYS A 92 9.08 -18.92 -1.76
N ILE A 93 8.01 -18.24 -2.17
CA ILE A 93 6.63 -18.68 -1.94
C ILE A 93 6.00 -19.29 -3.20
N GLY A 94 6.63 -19.11 -4.36
CA GLY A 94 6.18 -19.61 -5.67
C GLY A 94 4.95 -18.93 -6.26
N ARG A 95 4.26 -18.08 -5.50
CA ARG A 95 3.03 -17.37 -5.88
C ARG A 95 3.32 -15.95 -6.35
N THR A 96 2.49 -15.44 -7.26
CA THR A 96 2.53 -14.04 -7.65
C THR A 96 2.11 -13.16 -6.49
N MET A 97 2.89 -12.13 -6.19
CA MET A 97 2.58 -11.13 -5.17
C MET A 97 2.71 -9.71 -5.68
N VAL A 98 1.91 -8.83 -5.10
CA VAL A 98 1.90 -7.39 -5.42
C VAL A 98 1.83 -6.57 -4.13
N TRP A 99 2.65 -5.54 -4.06
CA TRP A 99 2.60 -4.49 -3.04
C TRP A 99 2.12 -3.23 -3.73
N LYS A 100 0.89 -2.81 -3.39
CA LYS A 100 0.23 -1.67 -4.02
C LYS A 100 0.04 -0.52 -3.04
N HIS A 101 0.06 0.69 -3.58
CA HIS A 101 -0.38 1.90 -2.91
C HIS A 101 -1.36 2.64 -3.84
N TYR A 102 -1.97 3.71 -3.34
CA TYR A 102 -2.93 4.49 -4.12
C TYR A 102 -2.39 5.89 -4.40
N ILE A 103 -2.53 6.33 -5.66
CA ILE A 103 -2.30 7.71 -6.08
C ILE A 103 -3.57 8.16 -6.79
N ASP A 104 -4.15 9.27 -6.34
CA ASP A 104 -5.39 9.84 -6.89
C ASP A 104 -6.56 8.84 -6.96
N GLY A 105 -6.63 7.92 -5.99
CA GLY A 105 -7.66 6.89 -5.91
C GLY A 105 -7.40 5.65 -6.78
N HIS A 106 -6.32 5.63 -7.55
CA HIS A 106 -5.98 4.50 -8.42
C HIS A 106 -4.83 3.65 -7.85
N PRO A 107 -4.91 2.31 -7.95
CA PRO A 107 -3.83 1.44 -7.53
C PRO A 107 -2.56 1.64 -8.38
N ARG A 108 -1.42 1.63 -7.70
CA ARG A 108 -0.07 1.70 -8.28
C ARG A 108 0.80 0.61 -7.68
N VAL A 109 1.59 -0.02 -8.52
CA VAL A 109 2.45 -1.14 -8.13
C VAL A 109 3.79 -0.60 -7.63
N ARG A 110 4.07 -0.81 -6.33
CA ARG A 110 5.37 -0.50 -5.72
C ARG A 110 6.35 -1.65 -5.87
N CYS A 111 5.85 -2.87 -5.63
CA CYS A 111 6.60 -4.08 -5.91
C CYS A 111 5.72 -5.14 -6.54
N PHE A 112 6.32 -5.95 -7.42
CA PHE A 112 5.69 -7.09 -8.04
C PHE A 112 6.66 -8.27 -8.05
N MET A 113 6.24 -9.38 -7.46
CA MET A 113 6.97 -10.64 -7.50
C MET A 113 6.23 -11.60 -8.42
N PRO A 114 6.79 -11.92 -9.60
CA PRO A 114 6.17 -12.91 -10.47
C PRO A 114 6.18 -14.29 -9.80
N GLY A 115 5.04 -14.97 -9.87
CA GLY A 115 4.92 -16.39 -9.54
C GLY A 115 5.47 -17.27 -10.66
N SER A 116 5.66 -18.56 -10.36
CA SER A 116 5.83 -19.55 -11.42
C SER A 116 4.46 -19.89 -11.99
N MET A 117 4.24 -19.69 -13.30
CA MET A 117 3.05 -20.21 -13.97
C MET A 117 3.18 -21.74 -14.07
N THR A 118 2.66 -22.48 -13.10
CA THR A 118 2.55 -23.94 -13.15
C THR A 118 1.11 -24.35 -13.31
#